data_AF-A0AAU4DS22-F1
#
_entry.id   AF-A0AAU4DS22-F1
#
_cell.length_a   1.000
_cell.length_b   1.000
_cell.length_c   1.000
_cell.angle_alpha   90.00
_cell.angle_beta   90.00
_cell.angle_gamma   90.00
#
_symmetry.space_group_name_H-M   'P 1'
#
loop_
_entity.id
_entity.type
_entity.pdbx_description
1 polymer ?
#
loop_
_entity_poly.entity_id
_entity_poly.type
_entity_poly.pdbx_seq_one_letter_code
_entity_poly.pdbx_strand_id
1 'polypeptide(L)'
;MTTRHDHDHEDPSVHSFILSGRDAIFGYHLAMFGMAEHRYQVVLKYDLPTDIADIYLKDRADHPASWHAVRNTQDMLLPPIGDGSVTEYPARLDRVTQTGNGEDRVWEPISGGFTARIERVLTFRRFSDEPFPAHLTYLLYGHGEEAHIAHRLVQRPHFEQIFTLRRVPDGVTQDDLANAFEVTIPAVPDNGHDGAPWTTRPLPESGYEALLHRGRAAAVPITLSLGDERWWNITTLNA
;
A
#
# COMPACT_ATOMS: atom_id res chain seq x y z
N MET A 1 34.66 -23.23 8.62
CA MET A 1 34.36 -21.94 7.98
C MET A 1 32.87 -21.68 8.19
N THR A 2 32.55 -20.91 9.22
CA THR A 2 31.18 -20.54 9.55
C THR A 2 30.79 -19.39 8.64
N THR A 3 29.84 -19.61 7.75
CA THR A 3 29.21 -18.55 6.96
C THR A 3 28.55 -17.57 7.92
N ARG A 4 29.13 -16.37 8.04
CA ARG A 4 28.40 -15.21 8.58
C ARG A 4 27.23 -15.00 7.63
N HIS A 5 26.02 -15.28 8.12
CA HIS A 5 24.84 -14.65 7.55
C HIS A 5 24.99 -13.16 7.87
N ASP A 6 25.44 -12.37 6.90
CA ASP A 6 25.26 -10.93 6.96
C ASP A 6 23.75 -10.71 6.96
N HIS A 7 23.19 -10.54 8.16
CA HIS A 7 21.89 -9.93 8.28
C HIS A 7 22.09 -8.48 7.83
N ASP A 8 21.53 -8.13 6.67
CA ASP A 8 21.42 -6.73 6.25
C ASP A 8 20.94 -5.91 7.45
N HIS A 9 21.78 -4.98 7.90
CA HIS A 9 21.48 -4.13 9.03
C HIS A 9 20.34 -3.19 8.64
N GLU A 10 19.29 -3.12 9.47
CA GLU A 10 18.20 -2.15 9.31
C GLU A 10 18.44 -0.98 10.24
N ASP A 11 18.66 0.19 9.65
CA ASP A 11 18.74 1.45 10.38
C ASP A 11 17.34 2.09 10.48
N PRO A 12 17.02 2.77 11.60
CA PRO A 12 15.82 3.60 11.67
C PRO A 12 15.79 4.63 10.54
N SER A 13 14.63 4.85 9.93
CA SER A 13 14.49 5.76 8.78
C SER A 13 13.14 6.47 8.74
N VAL A 14 12.96 7.28 7.70
CA VAL A 14 11.72 8.00 7.41
C VAL A 14 10.87 7.21 6.43
N HIS A 15 9.75 6.71 6.92
CA HIS A 15 8.72 5.97 6.19
C HIS A 15 7.54 6.88 5.84
N SER A 16 7.01 6.71 4.63
CA SER A 16 5.82 7.41 4.17
C SER A 16 4.73 6.41 3.86
N PHE A 17 3.50 6.70 4.30
CA PHE A 17 2.34 5.84 4.09
C PHE A 17 1.30 6.58 3.25
N ILE A 18 1.09 6.14 2.01
CA ILE A 18 0.10 6.73 1.10
C ILE A 18 -1.31 6.48 1.61
N LEU A 19 -2.11 7.55 1.67
CA LEU A 19 -3.43 7.54 2.27
C LEU A 19 -4.54 7.15 1.29
N SER A 20 -5.43 6.28 1.78
CA SER A 20 -6.69 5.91 1.15
C SER A 20 -7.85 5.95 2.15
N GLY A 21 -9.07 5.99 1.62
CA GLY A 21 -10.31 6.06 2.40
C GLY A 21 -10.76 7.49 2.75
N ARG A 22 -12.01 7.62 3.20
CA ARG A 22 -12.64 8.86 3.64
C ARG A 22 -13.23 8.70 5.03
N ASP A 23 -13.99 7.62 5.24
CA ASP A 23 -14.65 7.31 6.51
C ASP A 23 -13.66 6.64 7.48
N ALA A 24 -12.84 5.73 6.95
CA ALA A 24 -11.69 5.16 7.65
C ALA A 24 -10.42 5.45 6.85
N ILE A 25 -9.36 5.90 7.51
CA ILE A 25 -8.11 6.28 6.86
C ILE A 25 -7.12 5.12 6.94
N PHE A 26 -6.62 4.70 5.77
CA PHE A 26 -5.62 3.65 5.65
C PHE A 26 -4.31 4.21 5.10
N GLY A 27 -3.19 3.67 5.56
CA GLY A 27 -1.85 3.97 5.07
C GLY A 27 -1.18 2.77 4.42
N TYR A 28 -0.75 2.91 3.18
CA TYR A 28 0.09 1.93 2.48
C TYR A 28 1.55 2.40 2.49
N HIS A 29 2.46 1.62 3.07
CA HIS A 29 3.88 1.96 3.14
C HIS A 29 4.53 2.01 1.74
N LEU A 30 5.23 3.11 1.43
CA LEU A 30 6.06 3.21 0.23
C LEU A 30 7.30 2.33 0.36
N ALA A 31 7.26 1.18 -0.31
CA ALA A 31 8.30 0.18 -0.20
C ALA A 31 9.42 0.43 -1.20
N MET A 32 10.61 -0.08 -0.87
CA MET A 32 11.78 -0.05 -1.75
C MET A 32 12.51 -1.39 -1.62
N PHE A 33 12.75 -2.07 -2.74
CA PHE A 33 13.46 -3.35 -2.71
C PHE A 33 14.95 -3.19 -2.41
N GLY A 34 15.55 -2.04 -2.75
CA GLY A 34 16.99 -1.79 -2.57
C GLY A 34 17.44 -1.34 -1.17
N MET A 35 16.51 -1.02 -0.25
CA MET A 35 16.83 -0.46 1.08
C MET A 35 16.27 -1.34 2.18
N ALA A 36 17.12 -1.84 3.08
CA ALA A 36 16.76 -2.87 4.05
C ALA A 36 15.56 -2.49 4.92
N GLU A 37 15.57 -1.25 5.41
CA GLU A 37 14.56 -0.61 6.22
C GLU A 37 13.22 -0.40 5.48
N HIS A 38 13.21 -0.40 4.14
CA HIS A 38 12.02 -0.21 3.31
C HIS A 38 11.51 -1.50 2.64
N ARG A 39 12.13 -2.67 2.90
CA ARG A 39 11.73 -3.97 2.33
C ARG A 39 10.53 -4.61 3.02
N TYR A 40 9.46 -3.83 3.18
CA TYR A 40 8.23 -4.26 3.83
C TYR A 40 7.00 -3.78 3.05
N GLN A 41 6.06 -4.69 2.80
CA GLN A 41 4.71 -4.32 2.42
C GLN A 41 3.85 -4.23 3.67
N VAL A 42 3.36 -3.01 3.95
CA VAL A 42 2.61 -2.70 5.16
C VAL A 42 1.34 -1.92 4.78
N VAL A 43 0.20 -2.35 5.33
CA VAL A 43 -1.08 -1.64 5.27
C VAL A 43 -1.58 -1.45 6.69
N LEU A 44 -1.85 -0.20 7.04
CA LEU A 44 -2.32 0.22 8.36
C LEU A 44 -3.70 0.84 8.23
N LYS A 45 -4.53 0.69 9.26
CA LYS A 45 -5.68 1.55 9.54
C LYS A 45 -5.27 2.52 10.64
N TYR A 46 -5.48 3.81 10.41
CA TYR A 46 -5.15 4.86 11.36
C TYR A 46 -6.38 5.33 12.15
N ASP A 47 -6.12 5.76 13.37
CA ASP A 47 -6.97 6.64 14.16
C ASP A 47 -6.30 8.03 14.21
N LEU A 48 -6.39 8.78 13.10
CA LEU A 48 -5.79 10.11 13.02
C LEU A 48 -6.59 11.12 13.86
N PRO A 49 -5.94 12.14 14.46
CA PRO A 49 -6.65 13.25 15.06
C PRO A 49 -7.66 13.87 14.09
N THR A 50 -8.85 14.22 14.58
CA THR A 50 -9.97 14.68 13.74
C THR A 50 -9.61 15.87 12.86
N ASP A 51 -8.85 16.83 13.39
CA ASP A 51 -8.36 17.99 12.65
C ASP A 51 -7.42 17.59 11.49
N ILE A 52 -6.60 16.55 11.68
CA ILE A 52 -5.72 16.02 10.63
C ILE A 52 -6.52 15.27 9.56
N ALA A 53 -7.52 14.48 9.98
CA ALA A 53 -8.44 13.83 9.05
C ALA A 53 -9.21 14.87 8.21
N ASP A 54 -9.72 15.93 8.84
CA ASP A 54 -10.42 17.02 8.16
C ASP A 54 -9.52 17.76 7.16
N ILE A 55 -8.26 18.04 7.52
CA ILE A 55 -7.27 18.63 6.62
C ILE A 55 -7.05 17.70 5.42
N TYR A 56 -6.81 16.40 5.65
CA TYR A 56 -6.64 15.43 4.58
C TYR A 56 -7.84 15.39 3.62
N LEU A 57 -9.06 15.30 4.15
CA LEU A 57 -10.27 15.19 3.35
C LEU A 57 -10.54 16.47 2.54
N LYS A 58 -10.35 17.64 3.16
CA LYS A 58 -10.46 18.92 2.47
C LYS A 58 -9.44 19.05 1.36
N ASP A 59 -8.18 18.76 1.66
CA ASP A 59 -7.07 18.87 0.72
C ASP A 59 -7.26 17.94 -0.48
N ARG A 60 -7.69 16.70 -0.23
CA ARG A 60 -8.04 15.74 -1.28
C ARG A 60 -9.17 16.24 -2.18
N ALA A 61 -10.18 16.91 -1.64
CA ALA A 61 -11.28 17.46 -2.43
C ALA A 61 -10.82 18.65 -3.29
N ASP A 62 -9.96 19.51 -2.75
CA ASP A 62 -9.42 20.69 -3.45
C ASP A 62 -8.34 20.29 -4.49
N HIS A 63 -7.67 19.14 -4.30
CA HIS A 63 -6.56 18.66 -5.13
C HIS A 63 -6.76 17.19 -5.57
N PRO A 64 -7.76 16.87 -6.41
CA PRO A 64 -8.14 15.50 -6.75
C PRO A 64 -7.07 14.70 -7.52
N ALA A 65 -6.11 15.39 -8.15
CA ALA A 65 -4.98 14.77 -8.86
C ALA A 65 -3.77 14.49 -7.95
N SER A 66 -3.81 14.95 -6.70
CA SER A 66 -2.74 14.73 -5.73
C SER A 66 -3.02 13.51 -4.85
N TRP A 67 -1.95 12.96 -4.31
CA TRP A 67 -1.97 11.95 -3.27
C TRP A 67 -1.59 12.57 -1.94
N HIS A 68 -1.69 11.78 -0.88
CA HIS A 68 -1.39 12.24 0.48
C HIS A 68 -0.65 11.15 1.23
N ALA A 69 0.21 11.54 2.15
CA ALA A 69 0.96 10.62 2.96
C ALA A 69 1.04 11.06 4.41
N VAL A 70 0.90 10.12 5.33
CA VAL A 70 1.40 10.28 6.69
C VAL A 70 2.87 9.88 6.68
N ARG A 71 3.74 10.76 7.17
CA ARG A 71 5.19 10.56 7.21
C ARG A 71 5.69 10.76 8.63
N ASN A 72 6.48 9.81 9.15
CA ASN A 72 7.10 9.99 10.47
C ASN A 72 8.11 11.14 10.44
N THR A 73 8.19 11.89 11.54
CA THR A 73 9.11 13.02 11.69
C THR A 73 10.34 12.68 12.51
N GLN A 74 10.41 11.46 13.05
CA GLN A 74 11.55 10.90 13.76
C GLN A 74 11.84 9.53 13.16
N ASP A 75 13.11 9.22 12.88
CA ASP A 75 13.52 7.95 12.31
C ASP A 75 13.02 6.79 13.18
N MET A 76 12.43 5.78 12.54
CA MET A 76 11.86 4.62 13.23
C MET A 76 12.14 3.33 12.47
N LEU A 77 12.05 2.21 13.18
CA LEU A 77 12.02 0.88 12.56
C LEU A 77 10.57 0.49 12.27
N LEU A 78 10.34 -0.24 11.17
CA LEU A 78 9.03 -0.81 10.86
C LEU A 78 8.66 -2.07 11.67
N PRO A 79 9.57 -3.03 11.97
CA PRO A 79 9.21 -4.25 12.71
C PRO A 79 8.42 -4.03 14.02
N PRO A 80 8.74 -3.02 14.86
CA PRO A 80 7.95 -2.71 16.05
C PRO A 80 6.48 -2.33 15.77
N ILE A 81 6.15 -1.82 14.58
CA ILE A 81 4.75 -1.62 14.17
C ILE A 81 4.09 -2.98 13.92
N GLY A 82 4.79 -3.88 13.21
CA GLY A 82 4.28 -5.19 12.83
C GLY A 82 3.98 -6.13 14.01
N ASP A 83 4.80 -6.08 15.07
CA ASP A 83 4.58 -6.85 16.29
C ASP A 83 3.66 -6.16 17.31
N GLY A 84 3.26 -4.92 17.05
CA GLY A 84 2.35 -4.13 17.89
C GLY A 84 3.00 -3.47 19.09
N SER A 85 4.33 -3.52 19.25
CA SER A 85 5.04 -2.80 20.32
C SER A 85 5.08 -1.28 20.10
N VAL A 86 4.94 -0.83 18.84
CA VAL A 86 4.72 0.57 18.46
C VAL A 86 3.34 0.70 17.82
N THR A 87 2.47 1.45 18.49
CA THR A 87 1.09 1.72 18.02
C THR A 87 0.85 3.19 17.70
N GLU A 88 1.84 4.06 17.92
CA GLU A 88 1.77 5.47 17.57
C GLU A 88 3.16 6.06 17.34
N TYR A 89 3.25 7.10 16.52
CA TYR A 89 4.51 7.79 16.23
C TYR A 89 4.28 9.26 15.86
N PRO A 90 5.28 10.15 16.09
CA PRO A 90 5.19 11.55 15.67
C PRO A 90 5.27 11.66 14.15
N ALA A 91 4.37 12.46 13.58
CA ALA A 91 4.14 12.50 12.15
C ALA A 91 3.80 13.90 11.62
N ARG A 92 3.83 13.98 10.29
CA ARG A 92 3.28 15.07 9.49
C ARG A 92 2.46 14.51 8.34
N LEU A 93 1.64 15.37 7.75
CA LEU A 93 0.79 15.07 6.61
C LEU A 93 1.35 15.84 5.40
N ASP A 94 1.72 15.09 4.37
CA ASP A 94 2.26 15.64 3.13
C ASP A 94 1.22 15.44 2.00
N ARG A 95 1.00 16.48 1.19
CA ARG A 95 0.45 16.34 -0.15
C ARG A 95 1.56 15.92 -1.09
N VAL A 96 1.29 14.94 -1.93
CA VAL A 96 2.24 14.37 -2.88
C VAL A 96 1.71 14.57 -4.28
N THR A 97 2.46 15.32 -5.09
CA THR A 97 2.23 15.40 -6.53
C THR A 97 3.35 14.64 -7.22
N GLN A 98 2.98 13.70 -8.09
CA GLN A 98 3.94 12.91 -8.85
C GLN A 98 3.61 12.97 -10.33
N THR A 99 4.65 13.09 -11.15
CA THR A 99 4.57 13.03 -12.61
C THR A 99 5.24 11.77 -13.14
N GLY A 100 4.84 11.34 -14.33
CA GLY A 100 5.42 10.18 -15.00
C GLY A 100 5.22 8.86 -14.23
N ASN A 101 6.32 8.12 -14.06
CA ASN A 101 6.33 6.72 -13.61
C ASN A 101 6.70 6.51 -12.14
N GLY A 102 6.84 7.59 -11.37
CA GLY A 102 7.28 7.51 -9.97
C GLY A 102 8.50 8.37 -9.63
N GLU A 103 9.21 8.86 -10.65
CA GLU A 103 10.54 9.48 -10.52
C GLU A 103 10.49 10.88 -9.92
N ASP A 104 9.57 11.70 -10.42
CA ASP A 104 9.44 13.09 -10.02
C ASP A 104 8.30 13.24 -9.01
N ARG A 105 8.66 13.54 -7.76
CA ARG A 105 7.71 13.73 -6.67
C ARG A 105 7.96 15.06 -5.96
N VAL A 106 6.90 15.85 -5.81
CA VAL A 106 6.88 17.03 -4.94
C VAL A 106 6.10 16.68 -3.68
N TRP A 107 6.78 16.82 -2.54
CA TRP A 107 6.24 16.60 -1.21
C TRP A 107 6.00 17.96 -0.56
N GLU A 108 4.74 18.32 -0.35
CA GLU A 108 4.30 19.57 0.26
C GLU A 108 3.71 19.28 1.65
N PRO A 109 4.37 19.67 2.75
CA PRO A 109 3.78 19.52 4.08
C PRO A 109 2.54 20.41 4.22
N ILE A 110 1.38 19.80 4.46
CA ILE A 110 0.10 20.52 4.63
C ILE A 110 -0.35 20.56 6.09
N SER A 111 0.19 19.69 6.94
CA SER A 111 0.09 19.76 8.40
C SER A 111 1.27 19.03 9.03
N GLY A 112 1.66 19.39 10.25
CA GLY A 112 2.78 18.74 10.94
C GLY A 112 2.66 18.79 12.45
N GLY A 113 3.37 17.89 13.14
CA GLY A 113 3.47 17.90 14.59
C GLY A 113 2.28 17.24 15.29
N PHE A 114 1.76 16.15 14.73
CA PHE A 114 0.72 15.32 15.36
C PHE A 114 1.23 13.91 15.66
N THR A 115 0.50 13.18 16.50
CA THR A 115 0.75 11.76 16.76
C THR A 115 -0.16 10.94 15.85
N ALA A 116 0.42 10.19 14.92
CA ALA A 116 -0.31 9.20 14.14
C ALA A 116 -0.55 7.96 15.01
N ARG A 117 -1.80 7.62 15.31
CA ARG A 117 -2.17 6.39 16.02
C ARG A 117 -2.55 5.31 15.02
N ILE A 118 -2.00 4.12 15.21
CA ILE A 118 -2.28 2.92 14.43
C ILE A 118 -3.43 2.19 15.14
N GLU A 119 -4.61 2.18 14.53
CA GLU A 119 -5.75 1.43 15.03
C GLU A 119 -5.56 -0.07 14.77
N ARG A 120 -5.07 -0.42 13.58
CA ARG A 120 -4.87 -1.82 13.17
C ARG A 120 -3.77 -1.96 12.13
N VAL A 121 -2.96 -3.01 12.28
CA VAL A 121 -2.07 -3.50 11.22
C VAL A 121 -2.85 -4.53 10.41
N LEU A 122 -3.11 -4.23 9.13
CA LEU A 122 -3.86 -5.12 8.24
C LEU A 122 -2.94 -6.12 7.55
N THR A 123 -1.76 -5.65 7.13
CA THR A 123 -0.68 -6.52 6.67
C THR A 123 0.65 -5.95 7.12
N PHE A 124 1.57 -6.84 7.46
CA PHE A 124 2.96 -6.53 7.72
C PHE A 124 3.80 -7.70 7.21
N ARG A 125 4.44 -7.52 6.06
CA ARG A 125 5.24 -8.56 5.42
C ARG A 125 6.58 -8.02 4.99
N ARG A 126 7.66 -8.62 5.50
CA ARG A 126 9.01 -8.42 4.96
C ARG A 126 9.11 -9.07 3.59
N PHE A 127 9.76 -8.41 2.63
CA PHE A 127 10.05 -9.04 1.34
C PHE A 127 11.01 -10.21 1.48
N SER A 128 10.84 -11.19 0.61
CA SER A 128 11.62 -12.42 0.54
C SER A 128 11.79 -12.82 -0.92
N ASP A 129 12.55 -13.88 -1.20
CA ASP A 129 12.73 -14.41 -2.55
C ASP A 129 11.52 -15.24 -3.03
N GLU A 130 10.31 -14.79 -2.70
CA GLU A 130 9.08 -15.41 -3.16
C GLU A 130 8.96 -15.24 -4.69
N PRO A 131 8.65 -16.31 -5.44
CA PRO A 131 8.47 -16.19 -6.87
C PRO A 131 7.28 -15.30 -7.21
N PHE A 132 7.34 -14.71 -8.40
CA PHE A 132 6.20 -14.04 -8.99
C PHE A 132 4.95 -14.94 -9.10
N PRO A 133 3.76 -14.45 -8.74
CA PRO A 133 2.53 -15.20 -8.93
C PRO A 133 2.23 -15.34 -10.43
N ALA A 134 1.50 -16.39 -10.83
CA ALA A 134 1.14 -16.57 -12.24
C ALA A 134 0.29 -15.41 -12.79
N HIS A 135 -0.51 -14.79 -11.91
CA HIS A 135 -1.48 -13.76 -12.24
C HIS A 135 -1.42 -12.62 -11.23
N LEU A 136 -1.79 -11.45 -11.70
CA LEU A 136 -1.74 -10.21 -10.94
C LEU A 136 -2.57 -10.32 -9.67
N THR A 137 -1.95 -10.03 -8.54
CA THR A 137 -2.54 -10.21 -7.22
C THR A 137 -2.47 -8.91 -6.44
N TYR A 138 -3.56 -8.54 -5.78
CA TYR A 138 -3.67 -7.37 -4.92
C TYR A 138 -4.11 -7.76 -3.52
N LEU A 139 -3.90 -6.88 -2.56
CA LEU A 139 -4.47 -6.93 -1.23
C LEU A 139 -5.76 -6.09 -1.23
N LEU A 140 -6.91 -6.69 -0.89
CA LEU A 140 -8.20 -6.03 -0.77
C LEU A 140 -8.46 -5.63 0.68
N TYR A 141 -8.65 -4.33 0.93
CA TYR A 141 -8.92 -3.79 2.26
C TYR A 141 -9.91 -2.63 2.21
N GLY A 142 -10.48 -2.24 3.35
CA GLY A 142 -11.41 -1.12 3.40
C GLY A 142 -12.27 -1.09 4.67
N HIS A 143 -13.35 -0.32 4.63
CA HIS A 143 -14.31 -0.22 5.72
C HIS A 143 -15.66 0.30 5.21
N GLY A 144 -16.76 -0.25 5.73
CA GLY A 144 -18.10 0.20 5.36
C GLY A 144 -18.35 0.00 3.87
N GLU A 145 -18.60 1.10 3.15
CA GLU A 145 -18.86 1.10 1.70
C GLU A 145 -17.61 1.41 0.86
N GLU A 146 -16.45 1.63 1.49
CA GLU A 146 -15.19 1.89 0.81
C GLU A 146 -14.32 0.64 0.76
N ALA A 147 -13.77 0.36 -0.42
CA ALA A 147 -12.79 -0.69 -0.64
C ALA A 147 -11.62 -0.18 -1.48
N HIS A 148 -10.44 -0.72 -1.22
CA HIS A 148 -9.19 -0.39 -1.86
C HIS A 148 -8.44 -1.66 -2.21
N ILE A 149 -7.64 -1.59 -3.26
CA ILE A 149 -6.70 -2.67 -3.61
C ILE A 149 -5.29 -2.10 -3.71
N ALA A 150 -4.31 -2.79 -3.15
CA ALA A 150 -2.89 -2.47 -3.29
C ALA A 150 -2.12 -3.66 -3.85
N HIS A 151 -1.31 -3.43 -4.89
CA HIS A 151 -0.63 -4.49 -5.62
C HIS A 151 0.31 -5.29 -4.69
N ARG A 152 0.27 -6.63 -4.76
CA ARG A 152 1.03 -7.53 -3.87
C ARG A 152 2.49 -7.63 -4.32
N LEU A 153 3.41 -7.16 -3.49
CA LEU A 153 4.84 -7.08 -3.85
C LEU A 153 5.63 -8.33 -3.43
N VAL A 154 6.32 -8.97 -4.37
CA VAL A 154 7.16 -10.16 -4.13
C VAL A 154 8.65 -9.90 -4.29
N GLN A 155 9.11 -9.69 -5.52
CA GLN A 155 10.51 -9.48 -5.88
C GLN A 155 10.64 -8.40 -6.96
N ARG A 156 11.85 -7.87 -7.16
CA ARG A 156 12.13 -6.85 -8.18
C ARG A 156 12.58 -7.45 -9.53
N PRO A 157 12.31 -6.77 -10.67
CA PRO A 157 11.59 -5.52 -10.78
C PRO A 157 10.06 -5.70 -10.69
N HIS A 158 9.38 -4.74 -10.08
CA HIS A 158 7.93 -4.76 -9.90
C HIS A 158 7.31 -3.36 -10.09
N PHE A 159 6.08 -3.19 -9.62
CA PHE A 159 5.36 -1.93 -9.60
C PHE A 159 4.51 -1.85 -8.34
N GLU A 160 4.31 -0.65 -7.82
CA GLU A 160 3.30 -0.35 -6.83
C GLU A 160 2.11 0.28 -7.53
N GLN A 161 0.92 -0.20 -7.21
CA GLN A 161 -0.32 0.40 -7.68
C GLN A 161 -1.37 0.27 -6.59
N ILE A 162 -2.09 1.36 -6.33
CA ILE A 162 -3.18 1.38 -5.36
C ILE A 162 -4.41 1.95 -6.06
N PHE A 163 -5.55 1.30 -5.91
CA PHE A 163 -6.85 1.83 -6.35
C PHE A 163 -7.80 1.99 -5.19
N THR A 164 -8.65 3.02 -5.25
CA THR A 164 -9.95 3.00 -4.59
C THR A 164 -10.97 2.41 -5.55
N LEU A 165 -11.70 1.39 -5.11
CA LEU A 165 -12.78 0.81 -5.90
C LEU A 165 -14.00 1.74 -5.89
N ARG A 166 -14.81 1.70 -6.94
CA ARG A 166 -16.05 2.50 -7.01
C ARG A 166 -17.11 2.06 -6.00
N ARG A 167 -17.02 0.80 -5.55
CA ARG A 167 -17.90 0.17 -4.56
C ARG A 167 -17.21 -1.07 -4.00
N VAL A 168 -17.65 -1.53 -2.83
CA VAL A 168 -17.32 -2.87 -2.32
C VAL A 168 -17.87 -3.91 -3.31
N PRO A 169 -17.04 -4.87 -3.77
CA PRO A 169 -17.51 -5.95 -4.64
C PRO A 169 -18.56 -6.84 -3.96
N ASP A 170 -19.50 -7.37 -4.74
CA ASP A 170 -20.51 -8.28 -4.22
C ASP A 170 -19.84 -9.55 -3.65
N GLY A 171 -20.28 -10.02 -2.49
CA GLY A 171 -19.71 -11.20 -1.82
C GLY A 171 -18.48 -10.93 -0.94
N VAL A 172 -17.97 -9.69 -0.94
CA VAL A 172 -16.95 -9.21 0.01
C VAL A 172 -17.63 -8.81 1.32
N THR A 173 -17.08 -9.26 2.44
CA THR A 173 -17.57 -8.96 3.79
C THR A 173 -16.71 -7.90 4.46
N GLN A 174 -17.21 -7.32 5.56
CA GLN A 174 -16.41 -6.39 6.38
C GLN A 174 -15.18 -7.05 7.01
N ASP A 175 -15.25 -8.36 7.29
CA ASP A 175 -14.08 -9.11 7.76
C ASP A 175 -13.02 -9.24 6.66
N ASP A 176 -13.44 -9.43 5.40
CA ASP A 176 -12.48 -9.44 4.28
C ASP A 176 -11.75 -8.09 4.17
N LEU A 177 -12.50 -6.99 4.27
CA LEU A 177 -11.95 -5.63 4.21
C LEU A 177 -11.01 -5.31 5.39
N ALA A 178 -11.22 -5.91 6.55
CA ALA A 178 -10.42 -5.69 7.76
C ALA A 178 -9.12 -6.50 7.83
N ASN A 179 -8.87 -7.40 6.88
CA ASN A 179 -7.74 -8.34 6.92
C ASN A 179 -6.85 -8.34 5.65
N ALA A 180 -7.03 -7.38 4.74
CA ALA A 180 -6.19 -7.22 3.54
C ALA A 180 -5.99 -8.51 2.72
N PHE A 181 -7.07 -9.29 2.52
CA PHE A 181 -6.97 -10.57 1.82
C PHE A 181 -6.54 -10.42 0.36
N GLU A 182 -5.89 -11.45 -0.17
CA GLU A 182 -5.43 -11.46 -1.55
C GLU A 182 -6.60 -11.61 -2.52
N VAL A 183 -6.57 -10.84 -3.60
CA VAL A 183 -7.44 -10.95 -4.76
C VAL A 183 -6.59 -11.13 -6.01
N THR A 184 -6.83 -12.20 -6.77
CA THR A 184 -6.12 -12.48 -8.02
C THR A 184 -7.00 -12.15 -9.21
N ILE A 185 -6.43 -11.56 -10.26
CA ILE A 185 -7.11 -11.24 -11.53
C ILE A 185 -6.60 -12.23 -12.60
N PRO A 186 -7.32 -13.34 -12.87
CA PRO A 186 -6.80 -14.41 -13.72
C PRO A 186 -6.53 -14.01 -15.17
N ALA A 187 -7.19 -12.95 -15.64
CA ALA A 187 -7.02 -12.44 -17.00
C ALA A 187 -5.68 -11.70 -17.21
N VAL A 188 -4.95 -11.35 -16.15
CA VAL A 188 -3.74 -10.51 -16.22
C VAL A 188 -2.55 -11.29 -15.66
N PRO A 189 -1.57 -11.70 -16.49
CA PRO A 189 -0.36 -12.38 -16.03
C PRO A 189 0.56 -11.45 -15.22
N ASP A 190 1.28 -12.02 -14.26
CA ASP A 190 2.30 -11.34 -13.43
C ASP A 190 3.58 -12.18 -13.40
N ASN A 191 4.00 -12.68 -14.57
CA ASN A 191 4.99 -13.76 -14.71
C ASN A 191 6.47 -13.30 -14.59
N GLY A 192 6.74 -12.28 -13.78
CA GLY A 192 8.09 -11.82 -13.48
C GLY A 192 8.85 -11.08 -14.59
N HIS A 193 8.18 -10.86 -15.73
CA HIS A 193 8.56 -9.89 -16.76
C HIS A 193 10.01 -9.98 -17.26
N ASP A 194 10.59 -11.19 -17.25
CA ASP A 194 11.95 -11.46 -17.72
C ASP A 194 13.02 -10.52 -17.13
N GLY A 195 12.81 -10.05 -15.90
CA GLY A 195 13.73 -9.11 -15.23
C GLY A 195 13.64 -7.67 -15.72
N ALA A 196 12.59 -7.30 -16.45
CA ALA A 196 12.30 -5.93 -16.87
C ALA A 196 11.14 -5.31 -16.04
N PRO A 197 11.20 -4.01 -15.70
CA PRO A 197 10.09 -3.34 -15.03
C PRO A 197 8.88 -3.22 -15.95
N TRP A 198 7.69 -3.18 -15.35
CA TRP A 198 6.49 -2.78 -16.05
C TRP A 198 6.63 -1.37 -16.60
N THR A 199 6.34 -1.18 -17.88
CA THR A 199 6.37 0.13 -18.55
C THR A 199 4.98 0.71 -18.80
N THR A 200 3.94 -0.08 -18.54
CA THR A 200 2.53 0.27 -18.72
C THR A 200 1.72 -0.17 -17.51
N ARG A 201 0.59 0.50 -17.27
CA ARG A 201 -0.35 0.11 -16.22
C ARG A 201 -1.02 -1.22 -16.60
N PRO A 202 -0.95 -2.25 -15.75
CA PRO A 202 -1.46 -3.58 -16.08
C PRO A 202 -2.99 -3.66 -16.11
N LEU A 203 -3.66 -2.69 -15.50
CA LEU A 203 -5.12 -2.62 -15.39
C LEU A 203 -5.69 -1.39 -16.13
N PRO A 204 -5.72 -1.37 -17.48
CA PRO A 204 -6.24 -0.24 -18.25
C PRO A 204 -7.77 -0.13 -18.26
N GLU A 205 -8.46 -1.27 -18.14
CA GLU A 205 -9.93 -1.33 -18.07
C GLU A 205 -10.44 -0.95 -16.68
N SER A 206 -11.73 -0.61 -16.60
CA SER A 206 -12.33 -0.16 -15.34
C SER A 206 -13.01 -1.27 -14.52
N GLY A 207 -12.99 -2.52 -15.00
CA GLY A 207 -13.55 -3.66 -14.27
C GLY A 207 -12.92 -4.99 -14.65
N TYR A 208 -12.82 -5.89 -13.68
CA TYR A 208 -12.16 -7.19 -13.81
C TYR A 208 -12.87 -8.27 -13.00
N GLU A 209 -12.97 -9.46 -13.57
CA GLU A 209 -13.26 -10.68 -12.80
C GLU A 209 -12.03 -11.06 -11.98
N ALA A 210 -12.26 -11.34 -10.70
CA ALA A 210 -11.21 -11.67 -9.75
C ALA A 210 -11.65 -12.79 -8.79
N LEU A 211 -10.66 -13.32 -8.08
CA LEU A 211 -10.83 -14.39 -7.11
C LEU A 211 -10.33 -13.88 -5.75
N LEU A 212 -11.20 -13.85 -4.74
CA LEU A 212 -10.85 -13.51 -3.36
C LEU A 212 -10.40 -14.75 -2.59
N HIS A 213 -9.23 -14.66 -1.95
CA HIS A 213 -8.58 -15.77 -1.26
C HIS A 213 -8.64 -15.62 0.27
N ARG A 214 -9.53 -16.40 0.91
CA ARG A 214 -9.69 -16.48 2.38
C ARG A 214 -8.84 -17.60 2.98
N GLY A 215 -7.52 -17.55 2.76
CA GLY A 215 -6.61 -18.60 3.17
C GLY A 215 -6.82 -19.91 2.40
N ARG A 216 -7.12 -21.02 3.09
CA ARG A 216 -7.20 -22.37 2.49
C ARG A 216 -8.57 -22.72 1.90
N ALA A 217 -9.59 -21.88 2.09
CA ALA A 217 -10.90 -22.09 1.51
C ALA A 217 -10.86 -21.92 -0.02
N ALA A 218 -11.88 -22.42 -0.71
CA ALA A 218 -12.05 -22.14 -2.13
C ALA A 218 -12.16 -20.64 -2.37
N ALA A 219 -11.49 -20.15 -3.41
CA ALA A 219 -11.53 -18.74 -3.75
C ALA A 219 -12.94 -18.32 -4.19
N VAL A 220 -13.33 -17.09 -3.83
CA VAL A 220 -14.67 -16.56 -4.11
C VAL A 220 -14.61 -15.66 -5.34
N PRO A 221 -15.38 -15.94 -6.40
CA PRO A 221 -15.48 -15.04 -7.55
C PRO A 221 -16.09 -13.71 -7.13
N ILE A 222 -15.44 -12.61 -7.52
CA ILE A 222 -15.91 -11.25 -7.33
C ILE A 222 -15.62 -10.43 -8.59
N THR A 223 -16.36 -9.35 -8.79
CA THR A 223 -16.07 -8.38 -9.86
C THR A 223 -15.51 -7.10 -9.25
N LEU A 224 -14.27 -6.76 -9.58
CA LEU A 224 -13.66 -5.49 -9.21
C LEU A 224 -14.18 -4.39 -10.14
N SER A 225 -14.59 -3.25 -9.56
CA SER A 225 -14.89 -2.02 -10.30
C SER A 225 -13.89 -0.96 -9.89
N LEU A 226 -12.84 -0.76 -10.70
CA LEU A 226 -11.74 0.14 -10.40
C LEU A 226 -12.19 1.60 -10.49
N GLY A 227 -11.92 2.38 -9.45
CA GLY A 227 -12.15 3.83 -9.41
C GLY A 227 -10.83 4.58 -9.56
N ASP A 228 -10.53 5.44 -8.59
CA ASP A 228 -9.37 6.33 -8.62
C ASP A 228 -8.06 5.54 -8.40
N GLU A 229 -7.07 5.74 -9.26
CA GLU A 229 -5.69 5.29 -9.02
C GLU A 229 -5.05 6.22 -7.97
N ARG A 230 -4.82 5.69 -6.77
CA ARG A 230 -4.27 6.39 -5.62
C ARG A 230 -2.75 6.29 -5.50
N TRP A 231 -2.10 5.48 -6.33
CA TRP A 231 -0.65 5.44 -6.44
C TRP A 231 -0.22 4.63 -7.66
N TRP A 232 0.88 5.04 -8.29
CA TRP A 232 1.58 4.28 -9.33
C TRP A 232 3.08 4.53 -9.21
N ASN A 233 3.91 3.49 -9.12
CA ASN A 233 5.35 3.65 -9.02
C ASN A 233 6.09 2.42 -9.55
N ILE A 234 6.97 2.63 -10.53
CA ILE A 234 7.87 1.59 -11.10
C ILE A 234 9.35 1.95 -10.93
N THR A 235 9.67 3.06 -10.27
CA THR A 235 11.03 3.58 -10.23
C THR A 235 11.64 3.47 -8.85
N THR A 236 11.20 4.27 -7.89
CA THR A 236 11.78 4.24 -6.53
C THR A 236 11.59 2.90 -5.84
N LEU A 237 10.56 2.13 -6.22
CA LEU A 237 10.35 0.77 -5.74
C LEU A 237 11.52 -0.14 -6.09
N ASN A 238 12.03 0.00 -7.32
CA ASN A 238 13.01 -0.89 -7.93
C ASN A 238 14.46 -0.41 -7.76
N ALA A 239 14.64 0.85 -7.36
CA ALA A 239 15.93 1.49 -7.10
C ALA A 239 16.76 0.74 -6.04
#